data_AF-A0A377I342-F1
#
_entry.id   AF-A0A377I342-F1
#
_cell.length_a   1.000
_cell.length_b   1.000
_cell.length_c   1.000
_cell.angle_alpha   90.00
_cell.angle_beta   90.00
_cell.angle_gamma   90.00
#
_symmetry.space_group_name_H-M   'P 1'
#
loop_
_entity.id
_entity.type
_entity.pdbx_description
1 polymer ?
#
loop_
_entity_poly.entity_id
_entity_poly.type
_entity_poly.pdbx_seq_one_letter_code
_entity_poly.pdbx_strand_id
1 'polypeptide(L)'
;MAKKSETENKTETAEKAENTTGSTGADEKALTGEAVKCVALLITLRTSHPQDSYGRCGYRFNKETAVRIPIADIPEEAVGVFIGDPYLACEYECEE
;
A
#
# COMPACT_ATOMS: atom_id res chain seq x y z
N MET A 1 -25.51 -23.69 -36.86
CA MET A 1 -24.36 -22.75 -36.82
C MET A 1 -23.80 -22.81 -35.42
N ALA A 2 -22.59 -23.33 -35.22
CA ALA A 2 -21.97 -23.50 -33.91
C ALA A 2 -20.56 -22.90 -33.91
N LYS A 3 -20.31 -21.95 -33.00
CA LYS A 3 -18.98 -21.55 -32.49
C LYS A 3 -19.23 -20.73 -31.21
N LYS A 4 -19.26 -21.40 -30.04
CA LYS A 4 -18.14 -21.71 -29.13
C LYS A 4 -17.82 -20.53 -28.21
N SER A 5 -18.20 -20.69 -26.94
CA SER A 5 -17.62 -20.00 -25.79
C SER A 5 -16.11 -20.25 -25.73
N GLU A 6 -15.36 -19.23 -25.34
CA GLU A 6 -13.97 -19.37 -24.91
C GLU A 6 -13.84 -18.62 -23.59
N THR A 7 -13.87 -19.40 -22.51
CA THR A 7 -13.25 -19.08 -21.23
C THR A 7 -11.82 -19.59 -21.36
N GLU A 8 -10.82 -18.73 -21.16
CA GLU A 8 -9.48 -19.22 -20.82
C GLU A 8 -8.81 -18.32 -19.79
N ASN A 9 -8.61 -18.96 -18.64
CA ASN A 9 -7.95 -18.52 -17.44
C ASN A 9 -6.49 -18.99 -17.55
N LYS A 10 -5.50 -18.12 -17.36
CA LYS A 10 -4.07 -18.48 -17.18
C LYS A 10 -3.28 -17.19 -16.88
N THR A 11 -2.36 -17.06 -15.93
CA THR A 11 -1.58 -18.04 -15.16
C THR A 11 -1.06 -17.32 -13.91
N GLU A 12 -1.20 -17.93 -12.74
CA GLU A 12 -0.39 -17.64 -11.56
C GLU A 12 1.08 -17.99 -11.84
N THR A 13 2.02 -17.10 -11.49
CA THR A 13 3.35 -17.55 -11.08
C THR A 13 3.85 -16.63 -9.99
N ALA A 14 4.01 -17.24 -8.81
CA ALA A 14 4.63 -16.69 -7.64
C ALA A 14 6.13 -16.47 -7.87
N GLU A 15 6.63 -15.34 -7.38
CA GLU A 15 8.00 -15.29 -6.87
C GLU A 15 7.94 -14.91 -5.38
N LYS A 16 8.27 -15.94 -4.60
CA LYS A 16 8.60 -15.91 -3.18
C LYS A 16 9.97 -15.23 -3.05
N ALA A 17 10.03 -14.07 -2.40
CA ALA A 17 11.25 -13.58 -1.78
C ALA A 17 11.04 -13.60 -0.26
N GLU A 18 11.67 -14.59 0.36
CA GLU A 18 11.78 -14.75 1.81
C GLU A 18 13.07 -14.08 2.28
N ASN A 19 13.03 -13.61 3.54
CA ASN A 19 14.15 -13.41 4.46
C ASN A 19 14.84 -12.03 4.51
N THR A 20 14.60 -11.26 5.57
CA THR A 20 15.43 -11.30 6.82
C THR A 20 15.18 -10.06 7.69
N THR A 21 14.75 -10.34 8.93
CA THR A 21 15.06 -9.68 10.20
C THR A 21 15.60 -8.25 10.19
N GLY A 22 14.83 -7.35 10.81
CA GLY A 22 15.29 -6.07 11.32
C GLY A 22 14.33 -5.54 12.39
N SER A 23 14.34 -6.14 13.59
CA SER A 23 13.85 -5.46 14.78
C SER A 23 14.60 -4.15 14.94
N THR A 24 13.91 -3.02 14.97
CA THR A 24 14.33 -1.83 15.74
C THR A 24 13.13 -0.93 15.96
N GLY A 25 12.70 -0.87 17.22
CA GLY A 25 12.19 0.33 17.86
C GLY A 25 10.87 0.88 17.35
N ALA A 26 9.79 0.44 17.99
CA ALA A 26 8.64 1.32 18.22
C ALA A 26 9.16 2.57 18.96
N ASP A 27 9.37 3.66 18.23
CA ASP A 27 9.52 4.97 18.85
C ASP A 27 8.10 5.52 19.05
N GLU A 28 7.48 5.09 20.15
CA GLU A 28 6.31 5.74 20.73
C GLU A 28 6.74 7.12 21.23
N LYS A 29 7.00 8.05 20.31
CA LYS A 29 7.24 9.45 20.66
C LYS A 29 5.91 10.16 20.78
N ALA A 30 5.25 9.92 21.90
CA ALA A 30 4.21 10.78 22.44
C ALA A 30 4.78 12.20 22.61
N LEU A 31 4.54 13.06 21.63
CA LEU A 31 4.83 14.49 21.69
C LEU A 31 3.55 15.21 22.10
N THR A 32 3.55 15.68 23.34
CA THR A 32 2.54 16.54 23.93
C THR A 32 2.56 17.92 23.25
N GLY A 33 1.56 18.17 22.43
CA GLY A 33 1.25 19.45 21.78
C GLY A 33 0.19 19.13 20.75
N GLU A 34 -1.05 19.55 20.98
CA GLU A 34 -2.27 19.29 20.18
C GLU A 34 -2.01 18.29 19.05
N ALA A 35 -2.02 16.99 19.40
CA ALA A 35 -1.49 15.95 18.53
C ALA A 35 -2.37 15.90 17.29
N VAL A 36 -1.93 16.56 16.20
CA VAL A 36 -2.60 16.51 14.90
C VAL A 36 -2.68 15.04 14.53
N LYS A 37 -3.87 14.48 14.73
CA LYS A 37 -4.05 13.04 14.68
C LYS A 37 -4.13 12.68 13.21
N CYS A 38 -3.16 11.92 12.73
CA CYS A 38 -3.23 11.42 11.37
C CYS A 38 -4.33 10.37 11.31
N VAL A 39 -5.30 10.63 10.43
CA VAL A 39 -6.54 9.88 10.32
C VAL A 39 -6.57 8.93 9.15
N ALA A 40 -5.81 9.25 8.10
CA ALA A 40 -5.62 8.37 6.98
C ALA A 40 -4.23 8.48 6.37
N LEU A 41 -3.83 7.43 5.66
CA LEU A 41 -2.71 7.41 4.75
C LEU A 41 -3.27 7.47 3.32
N LEU A 42 -2.87 8.48 2.56
CA LEU A 42 -3.14 8.57 1.14
C LEU A 42 -1.95 7.97 0.41
N ILE A 43 -2.23 6.93 -0.37
CA ILE A 43 -1.19 6.23 -1.09
C ILE A 43 -1.49 6.31 -2.58
N THR A 44 -0.52 6.81 -3.35
CA THR A 44 -0.59 6.90 -4.80
C THR A 44 0.54 6.12 -5.44
N LEU A 45 0.28 5.46 -6.58
CA LEU A 45 1.32 4.78 -7.34
C LEU A 45 2.17 5.82 -8.08
N ARG A 46 3.48 5.76 -7.88
CA ARG A 46 4.43 6.62 -8.59
C ARG A 46 4.49 6.27 -10.08
N THR A 47 4.76 7.28 -10.89
CA THR A 47 4.94 7.13 -12.34
C THR A 47 6.13 6.26 -12.71
N SER A 48 7.10 6.08 -11.80
CA SER A 48 8.24 5.16 -11.95
C SER A 48 7.84 3.70 -12.11
N HIS A 49 6.62 3.32 -11.70
CA HIS A 49 6.14 1.95 -11.88
C HIS A 49 5.67 1.73 -13.33
N PRO A 50 6.11 0.64 -14.00
CA PRO A 50 5.82 0.40 -15.41
C PRO A 50 4.33 0.14 -15.69
N GLN A 51 3.61 -0.43 -14.72
CA GLN A 51 2.17 -0.69 -14.82
C GLN A 51 1.35 0.46 -14.25
N ASP A 52 0.11 0.60 -14.73
CA ASP A 52 -0.85 1.61 -14.25
C ASP A 52 -1.49 1.26 -12.90
N SER A 53 -1.43 -0.02 -12.53
CA SER A 53 -1.90 -0.53 -11.24
C SER A 53 -0.81 -1.33 -10.52
N TYR A 54 -0.78 -1.23 -9.20
CA TYR A 54 0.14 -2.00 -8.34
C TYR A 54 -0.59 -2.47 -7.09
N GLY A 55 -0.44 -3.75 -6.74
CA GLY A 55 -1.11 -4.38 -5.61
C GLY A 55 -0.16 -4.61 -4.45
N ARG A 56 -0.48 -4.11 -3.25
CA ARG A 56 0.33 -4.31 -2.04
C ARG A 56 -0.54 -4.38 -0.78
N CYS A 57 -0.23 -5.32 0.12
CA CYS A 57 -0.96 -5.53 1.38
C CYS A 57 -2.50 -5.60 1.23
N GLY A 58 -3.00 -6.17 0.13
CA GLY A 58 -4.44 -6.29 -0.13
C GLY A 58 -5.10 -5.07 -0.80
N TYR A 59 -4.35 -3.98 -1.00
CA TYR A 59 -4.82 -2.77 -1.68
C TYR A 59 -4.33 -2.71 -3.12
N ARG A 60 -5.08 -2.02 -3.99
CA ARG A 60 -4.68 -1.70 -5.36
C ARG A 60 -4.53 -0.20 -5.53
N PHE A 61 -3.32 0.23 -5.87
CA PHE A 61 -2.97 1.63 -6.10
C PHE A 61 -2.87 1.90 -7.60
N ASN A 62 -3.22 3.11 -8.00
CA ASN A 62 -3.12 3.58 -9.38
C ASN A 62 -2.42 4.95 -9.41
N LYS A 63 -2.01 5.38 -10.60
CA LYS A 63 -1.30 6.65 -10.80
C LYS A 63 -2.24 7.87 -10.76
N GLU A 64 -3.53 7.64 -10.99
CA GLU A 64 -4.52 8.71 -11.16
C GLU A 64 -5.23 9.11 -9.87
N THR A 65 -5.36 8.18 -8.92
CA THR A 65 -6.17 8.39 -7.71
C THR A 65 -5.44 7.88 -6.49
N ALA A 66 -5.30 8.74 -5.49
CA ALA A 66 -4.80 8.38 -4.18
C ALA A 66 -5.81 7.47 -3.48
N VAL A 67 -5.33 6.31 -3.02
CA VAL A 67 -6.12 5.41 -2.18
C VAL A 67 -6.00 5.90 -0.76
N ARG A 68 -7.11 6.40 -0.22
CA ARG A 68 -7.22 6.82 1.18
C ARG A 68 -7.50 5.59 2.05
N ILE A 69 -6.58 5.29 2.95
CA ILE A 69 -6.73 4.18 3.90
C ILE A 69 -6.72 4.76 5.33
N PRO A 70 -7.77 4.56 6.14
CA PRO A 70 -7.80 5.07 7.51
C PRO A 70 -6.69 4.46 8.36
N ILE A 71 -5.96 5.25 9.15
CA ILE A 71 -4.87 4.72 10.01
C ILE A 71 -5.39 3.65 10.97
N ALA A 72 -6.62 3.79 11.45
CA ALA A 72 -7.28 2.78 12.30
C ALA A 72 -7.50 1.42 11.62
N ASP A 73 -7.50 1.38 10.28
CA ASP A 73 -7.73 0.19 9.47
C ASP A 73 -6.42 -0.37 8.88
N ILE A 74 -5.34 0.43 8.88
CA ILE A 74 -4.03 -0.03 8.43
C ILE A 74 -3.34 -0.76 9.59
N PRO A 75 -2.94 -2.04 9.42
CA PRO A 75 -2.10 -2.69 10.42
C PRO A 75 -0.75 -1.98 10.46
N GLU A 76 -0.22 -1.71 11.66
CA GLU A 76 1.02 -0.92 11.86
C GLU A 76 2.20 -1.46 11.03
N GLU A 77 2.29 -2.78 10.89
CA GLU A 77 3.31 -3.44 10.06
C GLU A 77 3.18 -3.10 8.56
N ALA A 78 1.97 -2.92 8.05
CA ALA A 78 1.75 -2.52 6.66
C ALA A 78 2.11 -1.05 6.40
N VAL A 79 1.99 -0.17 7.40
CA VAL A 79 2.42 1.23 7.28
C VAL A 79 3.90 1.30 6.90
N GLY A 80 4.74 0.54 7.60
CA GLY A 80 6.16 0.44 7.28
C GLY A 80 6.43 -0.12 5.89
N VAL A 81 5.64 -1.11 5.45
CA VAL A 81 5.75 -1.69 4.09
C VAL A 81 5.40 -0.66 3.01
N PHE A 82 4.36 0.15 3.21
CA PHE A 82 3.98 1.18 2.23
C PHE A 82 5.03 2.28 2.13
N ILE A 83 5.55 2.76 3.27
CA ILE A 83 6.56 3.82 3.31
C ILE A 83 7.91 3.34 2.77
N GLY A 84 8.23 2.07 2.96
CA GLY A 84 9.44 1.44 2.42
C GLY A 84 9.36 1.07 0.93
N ASP A 85 8.18 1.14 0.30
CA ASP A 85 8.01 0.74 -1.09
C ASP A 85 8.47 1.87 -2.05
N PRO A 86 9.40 1.60 -2.98
CA PRO A 86 9.95 2.62 -3.86
C PRO A 86 8.95 3.14 -4.90
N TYR A 87 7.88 2.38 -5.16
CA TYR A 87 6.84 2.70 -6.14
C TYR A 87 5.64 3.40 -5.50
N LEU A 88 5.51 3.41 -4.18
CA LEU A 88 4.40 4.07 -3.51
C LEU A 88 4.80 5.46 -3.00
N ALA A 89 3.92 6.42 -3.20
CA ALA A 89 3.99 7.71 -2.53
C ALA A 89 2.96 7.71 -1.40
N CYS A 90 3.42 7.77 -0.16
CA CYS A 90 2.59 7.77 1.03
C CYS A 90 2.56 9.17 1.65
N GLU A 91 1.36 9.71 1.82
CA GLU A 91 1.12 11.02 2.43
C GLU A 91 0.16 10.84 3.60
N TYR A 92 0.46 11.46 4.73
CA TYR A 92 -0.40 11.42 5.91
C TYR A 92 -1.46 12.52 5.82
N GLU A 93 -2.73 12.14 5.90
CA GLU A 93 -3.83 13.06 6.12
C GLU A 93 -4.10 13.12 7.62
N CYS A 94 -3.92 14.31 8.18
CA CYS A 94 -4.13 14.58 9.58
C CYS A 94 -5.20 15.67 9.69
N GLU A 95 -6.16 15.47 10.60
CA GLU A 95 -7.24 16.43 10.83
C GLU A 95 -6.83 17.41 11.94
N GLU A 96 -7.22 18.67 11.76
CA GLU A 96 -6.94 19.80 12.66
C GLU A 96 -7.99 19.90 13.77
#